data_AF-A0A133U7N6-F1
#
_entry.id   AF-A0A133U7N6-F1
#
_cell.length_a   1.000
_cell.length_b   1.000
_cell.length_c   1.000
_cell.angle_alpha   90.00
_cell.angle_beta   90.00
_cell.angle_gamma   90.00
#
_symmetry.space_group_name_H-M   'P 1'
#
loop_
_entity.id
_entity.type
_entity.pdbx_description
1 polymer ?
#
loop_
_entity_poly.entity_id
_entity_poly.type
_entity_poly.pdbx_seq_one_letter_code
_entity_poly.pdbx_strand_id
1 'polypeptide(L)'
;RNVSNAPAPLERALSMKEFKEHRRMVSIEPKMACDPQEFTQLITLAMPDFVSIGADSKGHDLTEPTEKEVRELIENLKRITRIRKKGNLDRLLS
;
A
#
# COMPACT_ATOMS: atom_id res chain seq x y z
N ARG A 1 1.79 -0.98 -20.18
CA ARG A 1 1.37 0.43 -20.39
C ARG A 1 2.16 1.29 -19.42
N ASN A 2 3.04 2.17 -19.93
CA ASN A 2 3.88 3.04 -19.09
C ASN A 2 3.10 4.31 -18.72
N VAL A 3 2.62 4.37 -17.48
CA VAL A 3 1.95 5.54 -16.88
C VAL A 3 2.98 6.64 -16.55
N SER A 4 4.25 6.28 -16.39
CA SER A 4 5.36 7.20 -16.14
C SER A 4 6.71 6.56 -16.52
N ASN A 5 7.81 7.32 -16.36
CA ASN A 5 9.19 6.82 -16.48
C ASN A 5 9.67 6.05 -15.23
N ALA A 6 8.78 5.78 -14.25
CA ALA A 6 9.15 5.01 -13.07
C ALA A 6 9.22 3.50 -13.38
N PRO A 7 10.09 2.73 -12.69
CA PRO A 7 10.13 1.28 -12.81
C PRO A 7 8.79 0.63 -12.45
N ALA A 8 8.56 -0.58 -12.98
CA ALA A 8 7.32 -1.30 -12.71
C ALA A 8 7.16 -1.55 -11.20
N PRO A 9 5.91 -1.59 -10.67
CA PRO A 9 5.69 -1.83 -9.24
C PRO A 9 6.41 -3.08 -8.70
N LEU A 10 6.39 -4.18 -9.48
CA LEU A 10 7.08 -5.43 -9.13
C LEU A 10 8.61 -5.24 -9.01
N GLU A 11 9.23 -4.56 -9.97
CA GLU A 11 10.67 -4.28 -9.95
C GLU A 11 11.06 -3.42 -8.73
N ARG A 12 10.23 -2.44 -8.38
CA ARG A 12 10.43 -1.60 -7.18
C ARG A 12 10.35 -2.43 -5.91
N ALA A 13 9.36 -3.32 -5.79
CA ALA A 13 9.21 -4.20 -4.63
C ALA A 13 10.40 -5.16 -4.49
N LEU A 14 10.81 -5.82 -5.57
CA LEU A 14 11.98 -6.71 -5.57
C LEU A 14 13.27 -5.95 -5.24
N SER A 15 13.46 -4.75 -5.78
CA SER A 15 14.63 -3.92 -5.46
C SER A 15 14.66 -3.49 -4.00
N MET A 16 13.50 -3.14 -3.42
CA MET A 16 13.38 -2.79 -1.99
C MET A 16 13.83 -3.92 -1.07
N LYS A 17 13.58 -5.18 -1.45
CA LYS A 17 13.96 -6.36 -0.67
C LYS A 17 15.48 -6.45 -0.45
N GLU A 18 16.29 -5.96 -1.38
CA GLU A 18 17.74 -6.06 -1.33
C GLU A 18 18.39 -5.14 -0.28
N PHE A 19 17.69 -4.09 0.16
CA PHE A 19 18.16 -3.16 1.21
C PHE A 19 17.96 -3.72 2.64
N LYS A 20 18.43 -4.95 2.89
CA LYS A 20 18.19 -5.68 4.14
C LYS A 20 18.83 -5.02 5.37
N GLU A 21 19.88 -4.22 5.18
CA GLU A 21 20.60 -3.52 6.25
C GLU A 21 19.87 -2.25 6.73
N HIS A 22 18.84 -1.82 6.02
CA HIS A 22 18.07 -0.63 6.36
C HIS A 22 16.64 -0.97 6.76
N ARG A 23 16.06 -0.16 7.64
CA ARG A 23 14.63 -0.21 7.91
C ARG A 23 13.87 0.25 6.67
N ARG A 24 12.89 -0.56 6.27
CA ARG A 24 12.07 -0.38 5.09
C ARG A 24 10.65 -0.03 5.49
N MET A 25 10.14 1.03 4.90
CA MET A 25 8.76 1.45 5.03
C MET A 25 8.13 1.50 3.65
N VAL A 26 6.92 0.96 3.53
CA VAL A 26 6.06 1.23 2.37
C VAL A 26 4.94 2.17 2.82
N SER A 27 4.80 3.32 2.15
CA SER A 27 3.62 4.19 2.32
C SER A 27 2.64 3.91 1.18
N ILE A 28 1.38 3.67 1.51
CA ILE A 28 0.31 3.43 0.56
C ILE A 28 -0.86 4.41 0.76
N GLU A 29 -1.43 4.82 -0.37
CA GLU A 29 -2.74 5.45 -0.48
C GLU A 29 -3.51 4.60 -1.49
N PRO A 30 -4.36 3.65 -1.05
CA PRO A 30 -5.08 2.77 -1.96
C PRO A 30 -6.08 3.61 -2.78
N LYS A 31 -6.05 3.45 -4.10
CA LYS A 31 -6.95 4.10 -5.07
C LYS A 31 -7.40 3.06 -6.08
N MET A 32 -8.64 3.17 -6.58
CA MET A 32 -9.29 2.39 -7.65
C MET A 32 -9.03 0.87 -7.68
N ALA A 33 -10.07 0.03 -7.50
CA ALA A 33 -10.13 -1.40 -7.86
C ALA A 33 -8.88 -2.23 -7.53
N CYS A 34 -8.14 -1.80 -6.51
CA CYS A 34 -6.89 -2.42 -6.15
C CYS A 34 -7.27 -3.66 -5.37
N ASP A 35 -7.23 -4.80 -6.04
CA ASP A 35 -7.49 -6.09 -5.44
C ASP A 35 -6.63 -6.21 -4.16
N PRO A 36 -7.26 -6.30 -2.97
CA PRO A 36 -6.53 -6.30 -1.71
C PRO A 36 -5.50 -7.43 -1.63
N GLN A 37 -5.72 -8.53 -2.34
CA GLN A 37 -4.83 -9.68 -2.36
C GLN A 37 -3.61 -9.41 -3.24
N GLU A 38 -3.80 -8.96 -4.49
CA GLU A 38 -2.68 -8.58 -5.37
C GLU A 38 -1.80 -7.51 -4.73
N PHE A 39 -2.42 -6.52 -4.08
CA PHE A 39 -1.67 -5.44 -3.45
C PHE A 39 -0.88 -5.92 -2.22
N THR A 40 -1.48 -6.81 -1.42
CA THR A 40 -0.79 -7.47 -0.31
C THR A 40 0.39 -8.29 -0.80
N GLN A 41 0.23 -9.06 -1.89
CA GLN A 41 1.32 -9.85 -2.46
C GLN A 41 2.50 -8.96 -2.88
N LEU A 42 2.21 -7.87 -3.58
CA LEU A 42 3.23 -6.92 -4.00
C LEU A 42 3.98 -6.30 -2.81
N ILE A 43 3.25 -5.88 -1.77
CA ILE A 43 3.85 -5.29 -0.57
C ILE A 43 4.68 -6.32 0.19
N THR A 44 4.26 -7.59 0.22
CA THR A 44 4.99 -8.69 0.84
C THR A 44 6.37 -8.88 0.20
N LEU A 45 6.46 -8.78 -1.13
CA LEU A 45 7.73 -8.91 -1.86
C LEU A 45 8.75 -7.84 -1.45
N ALA A 46 8.28 -6.65 -1.06
CA ALA A 46 9.14 -5.55 -0.63
C ALA A 46 9.74 -5.75 0.78
N MET A 47 9.28 -6.74 1.54
CA MET A 47 9.69 -7.05 2.92
C MET A 47 9.78 -5.82 3.86
N PRO A 48 8.71 -5.02 4.00
CA PRO A 48 8.74 -3.83 4.86
C PRO A 48 8.72 -4.17 6.35
N ASP A 49 9.43 -3.37 7.16
CA ASP A 49 9.33 -3.40 8.62
C ASP A 49 7.97 -2.87 9.11
N PHE A 50 7.40 -1.93 8.37
CA PHE A 50 6.03 -1.47 8.58
C PHE A 50 5.45 -0.84 7.32
N VAL A 51 4.12 -0.81 7.27
CA VAL A 51 3.36 -0.14 6.22
C VAL A 51 2.62 1.06 6.82
N SER A 52 2.74 2.22 6.18
CA SER A 52 1.93 3.39 6.49
C SER A 52 0.77 3.51 5.50
N ILE A 53 -0.46 3.56 5.98
CA ILE A 53 -1.66 3.57 5.15
C ILE A 53 -2.48 4.85 5.41
N GLY A 54 -2.85 5.57 4.35
CA GLY A 54 -3.72 6.74 4.39
C GLY A 54 -4.72 6.75 3.25
N ALA A 55 -5.70 7.65 3.29
CA ALA A 55 -6.61 7.89 2.15
C ALA A 55 -5.97 8.89 1.15
N ASP A 56 -6.59 9.14 -0.02
CA ASP A 56 -6.07 10.14 -0.97
C ASP A 56 -5.85 11.48 -0.26
N SER A 57 -4.61 11.97 -0.36
CA SER A 57 -4.18 13.25 0.21
C SER A 57 -4.07 14.35 -0.84
N LYS A 58 -4.12 14.00 -2.13
CA LYS A 58 -3.85 14.92 -3.24
C LYS A 58 -5.11 15.30 -4.03
N GLY A 59 -6.25 14.67 -3.75
CA GLY A 59 -7.54 15.06 -4.32
C GLY A 59 -7.58 14.95 -5.84
N HIS A 60 -6.96 13.91 -6.40
CA HIS A 60 -6.83 13.73 -7.85
C HIS A 60 -8.10 13.20 -8.53
N ASP A 61 -9.25 13.26 -7.84
CA ASP A 61 -10.55 12.79 -8.34
C ASP A 61 -10.54 11.31 -8.80
N LEU A 62 -9.66 10.51 -8.20
CA LEU A 62 -9.59 9.07 -8.43
C LEU A 62 -10.60 8.37 -7.52
N THR A 63 -11.28 7.35 -8.05
CA THR A 63 -12.22 6.54 -7.27
C THR A 63 -11.53 5.93 -6.06
N GLU A 64 -12.02 6.24 -4.87
CA GLU A 64 -11.54 5.67 -3.62
C GLU A 64 -12.03 4.22 -3.46
N PRO A 65 -11.27 3.36 -2.76
CA PRO A 65 -11.75 2.02 -2.40
C PRO A 65 -12.91 2.11 -1.40
N THR A 66 -13.75 1.08 -1.40
CA THR A 66 -14.79 0.88 -0.40
C THR A 66 -14.18 0.60 0.98
N GLU A 67 -14.93 0.89 2.04
CA GLU A 67 -14.53 0.54 3.41
C GLU A 67 -14.15 -0.94 3.55
N LYS A 68 -14.93 -1.84 2.91
CA LYS A 68 -14.69 -3.28 2.94
C LYS A 68 -13.32 -3.62 2.37
N GLU A 69 -12.97 -3.08 1.21
CA GLU A 69 -11.67 -3.32 0.56
C GLU A 69 -10.52 -2.78 1.41
N VAL A 70 -10.69 -1.60 2.02
CA VAL A 70 -9.68 -1.03 2.93
C VAL A 70 -9.50 -1.91 4.17
N ARG A 71 -10.59 -2.39 4.78
CA ARG A 71 -10.51 -3.30 5.94
C ARG A 71 -9.84 -4.62 5.57
N GLU A 72 -10.20 -5.21 4.43
CA GLU A 72 -9.59 -6.44 3.94
C GLU A 72 -8.08 -6.27 3.69
N LEU A 73 -7.67 -5.18 3.05
CA LEU A 73 -6.27 -4.85 2.84
C LEU A 73 -5.52 -4.70 4.18
N ILE A 74 -6.11 -3.99 5.15
CA ILE A 74 -5.51 -3.82 6.48
C ILE A 74 -5.34 -5.18 7.18
N GLU A 75 -6.35 -6.04 7.15
CA GLU A 75 -6.28 -7.36 7.79
C GLU A 75 -5.26 -8.28 7.13
N ASN A 76 -5.16 -8.25 5.80
CA ASN A 76 -4.15 -8.97 5.05
C ASN A 76 -2.73 -8.48 5.40
N LEU A 77 -2.53 -7.16 5.45
CA LEU A 77 -1.23 -6.57 5.74
C LEU A 77 -0.79 -6.73 7.21
N LYS A 78 -1.73 -6.76 8.16
CA LYS A 78 -1.44 -7.03 9.58
C LYS A 78 -0.82 -8.42 9.81
N ARG A 79 -1.10 -9.38 8.93
CA ARG A 79 -0.52 -10.73 9.02
C ARG A 79 0.95 -10.78 8.62
N ILE A 80 1.42 -9.78 7.86
CA ILE A 80 2.79 -9.75 7.33
C ILE A 80 3.68 -8.72 8.00
N THR A 81 3.13 -7.59 8.47
CA THR A 81 3.92 -6.45 8.97
C THR A 81 3.11 -5.55 9.90
N ARG A 82 3.79 -4.62 10.57
CA ARG A 82 3.14 -3.62 11.42
C ARG A 82 2.46 -2.56 10.55
N ILE A 83 1.22 -2.22 10.90
CA ILE A 83 0.48 -1.15 10.23
C ILE A 83 0.54 0.16 11.05
N ARG A 84 0.73 1.28 10.35
CA ARG A 84 0.55 2.65 10.88
C ARG A 84 -0.51 3.39 10.06
N LYS A 85 -1.69 3.56 10.64
CA LYS A 85 -2.79 4.33 10.03
C LYS A 85 -2.50 5.83 10.11
N LYS A 86 -2.62 6.53 8.99
CA LYS A 86 -2.64 8.00 8.94
C LYS A 86 -4.05 8.47 9.33
N GLY A 87 -4.17 9.62 9.98
CA GLY A 87 -5.46 10.13 10.47
C GLY A 87 -6.49 10.38 9.37
N ASN A 88 -6.05 10.63 8.13
CA ASN A 88 -6.96 10.80 7.00
C ASN A 88 -7.59 9.48 6.52
N LEU A 89 -7.14 8.32 6.98
CA LEU A 89 -7.73 7.03 6.63
C LEU A 89 -9.11 6.83 7.25
N ASP A 90 -9.37 7.46 8.40
CA ASP A 90 -10.58 7.21 9.18
C ASP A 90 -11.85 7.61 8.40
N ARG A 91 -11.75 8.54 7.43
CA ARG A 91 -12.87 8.90 6.53
C ARG A 91 -13.32 7.78 5.57
N LEU A 92 -12.47 6.77 5.37
CA LEU A 92 -12.79 5.58 4.57
C LEU A 92 -13.24 4.40 5.45
N LEU A 93 -13.18 4.55 6.77
CA LEU A 93 -13.48 3.51 7.75
C LEU A 93 -14.67 3.86 8.66
N SER A 94 -15.38 4.94 8.32
CA SER A 94 -16.48 5.54 9.07
C SER A 94 -17.84 5.12 8.55
#